data_AF-A0A7X8N4M0-F1
#
_entry.id   AF-A0A7X8N4M0-F1
#
_cell.length_a   1.000
_cell.length_b   1.000
_cell.length_c   1.000
_cell.angle_alpha   90.00
_cell.angle_beta   90.00
_cell.angle_gamma   90.00
#
_symmetry.space_group_name_H-M   'P 1'
#
loop_
_entity.id
_entity.type
_entity.pdbx_description
1 polymer ?
#
loop_
_entity_poly.entity_id
_entity_poly.type
_entity_poly.pdbx_seq_one_letter_code
_entity_poly.pdbx_strand_id
1 'polypeptide(L)'
;MNILIVYAHPEPTSLNGSLKDFACNQLETQGHDVRVSDLYAMSFKAVADGNDFSVRKNPNQLNYLMEQMNASKEKSFSPDILLEQEKLEWADLIIFQYPIWWTETPAILKGWFDRVFAFGFAYGPGAYDKGNLSGKKALLSVTHGAPNLNNYGEFGLKGKLEERLFNIQHEKLFFSGIEVLEPFIFPSSASLDVRNAYFEKYKSRLLTIFEESTIPFHPLSHYQNGQLVEDYRTDNTM
;
A
#
# COMPACT_ATOMS: atom_id res chain seq x y z
N MET A 1 16.48 0.37 9.76
CA MET A 1 15.42 -0.22 8.94
C MET A 1 15.32 0.57 7.65
N ASN A 2 14.98 -0.12 6.58
CA ASN A 2 14.80 0.40 5.24
C ASN A 2 13.33 0.74 5.02
N ILE A 3 13.04 1.95 4.56
CA ILE A 3 11.66 2.42 4.41
C ILE A 3 11.44 2.93 3.00
N LEU A 4 10.43 2.38 2.32
CA LEU A 4 9.96 2.88 1.04
C LEU A 4 8.71 3.73 1.27
N ILE A 5 8.74 4.99 0.82
CA ILE A 5 7.54 5.84 0.73
C ILE A 5 7.08 5.88 -0.73
N VAL A 6 5.91 5.31 -1.03
CA VAL A 6 5.25 5.43 -2.34
C VAL A 6 4.27 6.60 -2.26
N TYR A 7 4.58 7.68 -2.97
CA TYR A 7 3.85 8.95 -2.91
C TYR A 7 3.10 9.22 -4.21
N ALA A 8 1.80 9.53 -4.09
CA ALA A 8 0.93 9.73 -5.25
C ALA A 8 0.10 11.01 -5.13
N HIS A 9 0.74 12.17 -5.35
CA HIS A 9 0.03 13.44 -5.53
C HIS A 9 0.75 14.35 -6.54
N PRO A 10 0.02 15.02 -7.47
CA PRO A 10 0.64 15.79 -8.56
C PRO A 10 1.28 17.13 -8.11
N GLU A 11 0.86 17.64 -6.95
CA GLU A 11 1.33 18.93 -6.41
C GLU A 11 2.29 18.69 -5.23
N PRO A 12 3.60 18.96 -5.38
CA PRO A 12 4.60 18.82 -4.33
C PRO A 12 4.32 19.65 -3.08
N THR A 13 3.71 20.83 -3.20
CA THR A 13 3.38 21.69 -2.03
C THR A 13 2.01 21.37 -1.42
N SER A 14 1.40 20.24 -1.79
CA SER A 14 0.13 19.79 -1.22
C SER A 14 0.29 19.30 0.21
N LEU A 15 -0.83 19.12 0.91
CA LEU A 15 -0.84 18.47 2.21
C LEU A 15 -0.23 17.05 2.16
N ASN A 16 -0.47 16.30 1.08
CA ASN A 16 0.14 14.97 0.90
C ASN A 16 1.66 15.09 0.73
N GLY A 17 2.12 16.10 -0.02
CA GLY A 17 3.54 16.40 -0.17
C GLY A 17 4.19 16.72 1.18
N SER A 18 3.56 17.59 1.96
CA SER A 18 3.99 17.92 3.32
C SER A 18 4.00 16.72 4.27
N LEU A 19 3.02 15.81 4.20
CA LEU A 19 3.02 14.57 4.99
C LEU A 19 4.14 13.62 4.58
N LYS A 20 4.42 13.46 3.28
CA LYS A 20 5.55 12.67 2.79
C LYS A 20 6.88 13.26 3.26
N ASP A 21 7.09 14.58 3.10
CA ASP A 21 8.33 15.23 3.52
C ASP A 21 8.50 15.17 5.04
N PHE A 22 7.41 15.35 5.79
CA PHE A 22 7.43 15.20 7.24
C PHE A 22 7.83 13.79 7.65
N ALA A 23 7.21 12.75 7.06
CA ALA A 23 7.54 11.37 7.35
C ALA A 23 9.00 11.04 7.03
N CYS A 24 9.49 11.45 5.85
CA CYS A 24 10.88 11.27 5.44
C CYS A 24 11.84 11.85 6.49
N ASN A 25 11.68 13.14 6.81
CA ASN A 25 12.55 13.82 7.78
C ASN A 25 12.50 13.17 9.17
N GLN A 26 11.31 12.80 9.66
CA GLN A 26 11.18 12.17 10.97
C GLN A 26 11.85 10.79 11.02
N LEU A 27 11.71 9.98 9.97
CA LEU A 27 12.26 8.62 9.91
C LEU A 27 13.79 8.65 9.71
N GLU A 28 14.30 9.54 8.87
CA GLU A 28 15.75 9.74 8.69
C GLU A 28 16.42 10.26 9.98
N THR A 29 15.76 11.17 10.70
CA THR A 29 16.26 11.66 12.01
C THR A 29 16.35 10.54 13.05
N GLN A 30 15.53 9.50 12.91
CA GLN A 30 15.59 8.29 13.75
C GLN A 30 16.68 7.29 13.31
N GLY A 31 17.44 7.60 12.26
CA GLY A 31 18.49 6.73 11.72
C GLY A 31 17.98 5.62 10.80
N HIS A 32 16.79 5.77 10.23
CA HIS A 32 16.30 4.88 9.18
C HIS A 32 16.76 5.35 7.79
N ASP A 33 16.96 4.40 6.89
CA ASP A 33 17.21 4.70 5.48
C ASP A 33 15.86 4.82 4.76
N VAL A 34 15.64 5.94 4.06
CA VAL A 34 14.37 6.22 3.38
C VAL A 34 14.60 6.36 1.87
N ARG A 35 13.77 5.67 1.09
CA ARG A 35 13.65 5.88 -0.37
C ARG A 35 12.24 6.31 -0.71
N VAL A 36 12.11 7.18 -1.70
CA VAL A 36 10.81 7.70 -2.14
C VAL A 36 10.57 7.33 -3.60
N SER A 37 9.38 6.80 -3.88
CA SER A 37 8.82 6.69 -5.23
C SER A 37 7.73 7.75 -5.39
N ASP A 38 8.12 8.93 -5.87
CA ASP A 38 7.19 10.00 -6.25
C ASP A 38 6.63 9.68 -7.64
N LEU A 39 5.46 9.06 -7.68
CA LEU A 39 4.89 8.51 -8.91
C LEU A 39 4.63 9.60 -9.97
N TYR A 40 4.27 10.81 -9.54
CA TYR A 40 4.01 11.91 -10.46
C TYR A 40 5.32 12.53 -10.96
N ALA A 41 6.30 12.75 -10.10
CA ALA A 41 7.61 13.26 -10.52
C ALA A 41 8.34 12.26 -11.45
N MET A 42 8.16 10.96 -11.21
CA MET A 42 8.68 9.89 -12.07
C MET A 42 7.93 9.78 -13.41
N SER A 43 6.80 10.47 -13.58
CA SER A 43 5.86 10.21 -14.69
C SER A 43 5.54 8.73 -14.84
N PHE A 44 5.30 8.05 -13.71
CA PHE A 44 5.14 6.61 -13.68
C PHE A 44 4.02 6.15 -14.61
N LYS A 45 4.34 5.21 -15.50
CA LYS A 45 3.36 4.65 -16.44
C LYS A 45 2.34 3.82 -15.67
N ALA A 46 1.11 4.32 -15.56
CA ALA A 46 0.05 3.60 -14.83
C ALA A 46 -0.59 2.45 -15.65
N VAL A 47 -0.51 2.51 -16.98
CA VAL A 47 -1.19 1.57 -17.87
C VAL A 47 -0.39 0.27 -17.97
N ALA A 48 -1.05 -0.86 -17.68
CA ALA A 48 -0.52 -2.20 -17.92
C ALA A 48 -0.65 -2.56 -19.40
N ASP A 49 0.47 -2.89 -20.07
CA ASP A 49 0.47 -3.31 -21.49
C ASP A 49 1.69 -4.17 -21.85
N GLY A 50 1.81 -4.55 -23.12
CA GLY A 50 2.88 -5.43 -23.60
C GLY A 50 4.30 -4.86 -23.48
N ASN A 51 4.46 -3.55 -23.29
CA ASN A 51 5.76 -2.89 -23.11
C ASN A 51 6.30 -3.04 -21.67
N ASP A 52 5.53 -3.64 -20.76
CA ASP A 52 5.98 -3.98 -19.40
C ASP A 52 6.98 -5.15 -19.38
N PHE A 53 7.22 -5.78 -20.53
CA PHE A 53 8.11 -6.92 -20.70
C PHE A 53 9.14 -6.61 -21.78
N SER A 54 10.43 -6.67 -21.42
CA SER A 54 11.54 -6.54 -22.37
C SER A 54 11.58 -7.70 -23.37
N VAL A 55 11.15 -8.89 -22.94
CA VAL A 55 10.98 -10.08 -23.77
C VAL A 55 9.67 -10.75 -23.39
N ARG A 56 8.81 -10.99 -24.37
CA ARG A 56 7.55 -11.74 -24.20
C ARG A 56 7.73 -13.18 -24.65
N LYS A 57 7.20 -14.13 -23.88
CA LYS A 57 7.23 -15.55 -24.22
C LYS A 57 6.32 -15.86 -25.42
N ASN A 58 5.15 -15.22 -25.49
CA ASN A 58 4.27 -15.27 -26.67
C ASN A 58 4.18 -13.89 -27.34
N PRO A 59 4.92 -13.65 -28.44
CA PRO A 59 4.90 -12.35 -29.11
C PRO A 59 3.56 -12.07 -29.81
N ASN A 60 2.78 -13.11 -30.13
CA ASN A 60 1.57 -13.01 -30.95
C ASN A 60 0.29 -12.76 -30.13
N GLN A 61 0.30 -13.07 -28.83
CA GLN A 61 -0.85 -12.86 -27.95
C GLN A 61 -0.38 -12.51 -26.54
N LEU A 62 -0.81 -11.36 -26.03
CA LEU A 62 -0.52 -10.96 -24.66
C LEU A 62 -1.46 -11.66 -23.68
N ASN A 63 -0.92 -12.61 -22.92
CA ASN A 63 -1.51 -13.04 -21.66
C ASN A 63 -0.71 -12.39 -20.53
N TYR A 64 -1.20 -11.24 -20.06
CA TYR A 64 -0.44 -10.38 -19.14
C TYR A 64 -0.02 -11.11 -17.86
N LEU A 65 -0.92 -11.90 -17.26
CA LEU A 65 -0.63 -12.69 -16.05
C LEU A 65 0.49 -13.71 -16.27
N MET A 66 0.46 -14.44 -17.40
CA MET A 66 1.49 -15.44 -17.71
C MET A 66 2.82 -14.78 -18.08
N GLU A 67 2.79 -13.63 -18.76
CA GLU A 67 4.01 -12.86 -19.04
C GLU A 67 4.62 -12.30 -17.75
N GLN A 68 3.83 -11.83 -16.78
CA GLN A 68 4.30 -11.48 -15.44
C GLN A 68 5.01 -12.66 -14.75
N MET A 69 4.45 -13.86 -14.82
CA MET A 69 5.07 -15.06 -14.24
C MET A 69 6.43 -15.34 -14.86
N ASN A 70 6.53 -15.26 -16.19
CA ASN A 70 7.78 -15.51 -16.90
C ASN A 70 8.81 -14.42 -16.58
N ALA A 71 8.39 -13.15 -16.64
CA ALA A 71 9.27 -12.02 -16.38
C ALA A 71 9.76 -11.95 -14.95
N SER A 72 8.98 -12.43 -13.97
CA SER A 72 9.43 -12.56 -12.58
C SER A 72 10.57 -13.57 -12.43
N LYS A 73 10.55 -14.66 -13.21
CA LYS A 73 11.60 -15.70 -13.19
C LYS A 73 12.86 -15.25 -13.90
N GLU A 74 12.70 -14.64 -15.08
CA GLU A 74 13.82 -14.24 -15.95
C GLU A 74 14.31 -12.81 -15.69
N LYS A 75 13.68 -12.10 -14.73
CA LYS A 75 13.87 -10.67 -14.45
C LYS A 75 13.78 -9.81 -15.74
N SER A 76 12.79 -10.11 -16.59
CA SER A 76 12.61 -9.50 -17.92
C SER A 76 11.52 -8.43 -17.98
N PHE A 77 11.14 -7.82 -16.86
CA PHE A 77 10.26 -6.65 -16.83
C PHE A 77 10.92 -5.41 -17.43
N SER A 78 10.11 -4.39 -17.73
CA SER A 78 10.61 -3.06 -18.08
C SER A 78 11.43 -2.45 -16.93
N PRO A 79 12.43 -1.58 -17.21
CA PRO A 79 13.33 -1.07 -16.18
C PRO A 79 12.63 -0.34 -15.03
N ASP A 80 11.55 0.39 -15.31
CA ASP A 80 10.77 1.10 -14.30
C ASP A 80 10.09 0.13 -13.32
N ILE A 81 9.58 -1.01 -13.78
CA ILE A 81 9.02 -2.05 -12.90
C ILE A 81 10.12 -2.69 -12.06
N LEU A 82 11.25 -3.05 -12.67
CA LEU A 82 12.36 -3.69 -11.95
C LEU A 82 12.90 -2.80 -10.82
N LEU A 83 13.01 -1.48 -11.05
CA LEU A 83 13.43 -0.53 -10.03
C LEU A 83 12.46 -0.47 -8.84
N GLU A 84 11.15 -0.51 -9.10
CA GLU A 84 10.17 -0.51 -8.01
C GLU A 84 10.12 -1.85 -7.26
N GLN A 85 10.33 -2.97 -7.97
CA GLN A 85 10.48 -4.29 -7.35
C GLN A 85 11.73 -4.37 -6.45
N GLU A 86 12.86 -3.79 -6.88
CA GLU A 86 14.09 -3.71 -6.07
C GLU A 86 13.87 -2.91 -4.78
N LYS A 87 13.18 -1.76 -4.87
CA LYS A 87 12.81 -0.97 -3.68
C LYS A 87 11.92 -1.76 -2.73
N LEU A 88 10.97 -2.54 -3.25
CA LEU A 88 10.12 -3.41 -2.45
C LEU A 88 10.92 -4.52 -1.77
N GLU A 89 11.83 -5.19 -2.49
CA GLU A 89 12.74 -6.20 -1.94
C GLU A 89 13.60 -5.60 -0.81
N TRP A 90 14.11 -4.38 -1.00
CA TRP A 90 14.96 -3.65 -0.03
C TRP A 90 14.23 -3.20 1.25
N ALA A 91 12.96 -2.81 1.17
CA ALA A 91 12.24 -2.19 2.27
C ALA A 91 11.75 -3.16 3.37
N ASP A 92 11.84 -2.74 4.62
CA ASP A 92 11.21 -3.39 5.79
C ASP A 92 9.80 -2.83 6.05
N LEU A 93 9.62 -1.53 5.79
CA LEU A 93 8.35 -0.81 5.91
C LEU A 93 8.01 -0.08 4.60
N ILE A 94 6.76 -0.18 4.17
CA ILE A 94 6.24 0.52 3.00
C ILE A 94 5.14 1.49 3.43
N ILE A 95 5.34 2.79 3.20
CA ILE A 95 4.34 3.82 3.49
C ILE A 95 3.73 4.29 2.18
N PHE A 96 2.42 4.14 2.02
CA PHE A 96 1.68 4.70 0.90
C PHE A 96 1.11 6.06 1.30
N GLN A 97 1.58 7.15 0.69
CA GLN A 97 1.09 8.51 0.93
C GLN A 97 0.24 8.98 -0.25
N TYR A 98 -1.07 9.11 -0.07
CA TYR A 98 -1.98 9.53 -1.14
C TYR A 98 -3.32 10.10 -0.66
N PRO A 99 -4.00 10.93 -1.49
CA PRO A 99 -5.37 11.31 -1.24
C PRO A 99 -6.35 10.20 -1.65
N ILE A 100 -7.39 9.97 -0.85
CA ILE A 100 -8.48 9.08 -1.25
C ILE A 100 -9.27 9.75 -2.38
N TRP A 101 -9.22 9.18 -3.59
CA TRP A 101 -9.98 9.62 -4.76
C TRP A 101 -10.97 8.54 -5.14
N TRP A 102 -12.25 8.91 -5.22
CA TRP A 102 -13.34 7.96 -5.49
C TRP A 102 -13.30 6.69 -4.63
N THR A 103 -13.05 6.88 -3.33
CA THR A 103 -12.95 5.78 -2.33
C THR A 103 -11.80 4.81 -2.57
N GLU A 104 -10.80 5.18 -3.36
CA GLU A 104 -9.63 4.36 -3.68
C GLU A 104 -8.35 5.22 -3.77
N THR A 105 -7.23 4.56 -4.10
CA THR A 105 -5.97 5.12 -4.57
C THR A 105 -6.15 5.95 -5.85
N PRO A 106 -5.32 7.00 -6.04
CA PRO A 106 -5.19 7.64 -7.35
C PRO A 106 -4.87 6.62 -8.44
N ALA A 107 -5.38 6.84 -9.66
CA ALA A 107 -5.19 5.90 -10.77
C ALA A 107 -3.71 5.56 -11.05
N ILE A 108 -2.79 6.50 -10.84
CA ILE A 108 -1.35 6.27 -10.99
C ILE A 108 -0.80 5.27 -9.97
N LEU A 109 -1.31 5.29 -8.74
CA LEU A 109 -0.94 4.34 -7.68
C LEU A 109 -1.63 2.99 -7.91
N LYS A 110 -2.88 2.98 -8.40
CA LYS A 110 -3.53 1.75 -8.82
C LYS A 110 -2.74 1.04 -9.93
N GLY A 111 -2.29 1.80 -10.94
CA GLY A 111 -1.43 1.30 -12.01
C GLY A 111 -0.06 0.82 -11.52
N TRP A 112 0.50 1.48 -10.49
CA TRP A 112 1.71 1.01 -9.82
C TRP A 112 1.50 -0.36 -9.18
N PHE A 113 0.39 -0.58 -8.46
CA PHE A 113 0.04 -1.93 -7.98
C PHE A 113 -0.10 -2.92 -9.15
N ASP A 114 -0.84 -2.58 -10.19
CA ASP A 114 -1.11 -3.51 -11.32
C ASP A 114 0.15 -3.97 -12.05
N ARG A 115 1.17 -3.10 -12.13
CA ARG A 115 2.43 -3.37 -12.84
C ARG A 115 3.51 -3.95 -11.93
N VAL A 116 3.63 -3.45 -10.69
CA VAL A 116 4.72 -3.81 -9.76
C VAL A 116 4.36 -5.04 -8.92
N PHE A 117 3.11 -5.18 -8.46
CA PHE A 117 2.64 -6.37 -7.72
C PHE A 117 2.33 -7.52 -8.70
N ALA A 118 3.35 -7.92 -9.45
CA ALA A 118 3.24 -8.89 -10.53
C ALA A 118 3.14 -10.34 -10.02
N PHE A 119 2.42 -11.18 -10.76
CA PHE A 119 2.38 -12.62 -10.51
C PHE A 119 3.76 -13.24 -10.69
N GLY A 120 4.19 -14.05 -9.71
CA GLY A 120 5.54 -14.59 -9.60
C GLY A 120 6.50 -13.69 -8.81
N PHE A 121 6.18 -12.41 -8.62
CA PHE A 121 6.95 -11.48 -7.78
C PHE A 121 6.25 -11.26 -6.43
N ALA A 122 5.08 -10.59 -6.40
CA ALA A 122 4.40 -10.23 -5.15
C ALA A 122 3.45 -11.32 -4.63
N TYR A 123 2.86 -12.09 -5.54
CA TYR A 123 1.98 -13.23 -5.23
C TYR A 123 2.21 -14.35 -6.26
N GLY A 124 1.68 -15.53 -6.01
CA GLY A 124 2.09 -16.70 -6.79
C GLY A 124 1.42 -18.00 -6.35
N PRO A 125 2.18 -19.10 -6.27
CA PRO A 125 1.76 -20.29 -5.54
C PRO A 125 1.40 -20.01 -4.07
N GLY A 126 1.95 -18.93 -3.49
CA GLY A 126 1.57 -18.38 -2.19
C GLY A 126 0.71 -17.12 -2.29
N ALA A 127 -0.13 -16.92 -1.28
CA ALA A 127 -1.01 -15.77 -1.10
C ALA A 127 -1.26 -15.54 0.40
N TYR A 128 -1.79 -14.39 0.78
CA TYR A 128 -2.08 -13.99 2.16
C TYR A 128 -0.85 -14.18 3.07
N ASP A 129 -0.97 -14.87 4.21
CA ASP A 129 0.14 -15.17 5.14
C ASP A 129 1.33 -15.94 4.50
N LYS A 130 1.16 -16.44 3.27
CA LYS A 130 2.18 -17.13 2.47
C LYS A 130 2.59 -16.36 1.21
N GLY A 131 2.23 -15.08 1.11
CA GLY A 131 2.62 -14.23 -0.01
C GLY A 131 4.12 -13.95 -0.06
N ASN A 132 4.59 -13.52 -1.22
CA ASN A 132 6.02 -13.42 -1.52
C ASN A 132 6.70 -12.18 -0.93
N LEU A 133 5.92 -11.20 -0.44
CA LEU A 133 6.41 -9.99 0.22
C LEU A 133 6.32 -10.09 1.75
N SER A 134 6.36 -11.31 2.29
CA SER A 134 6.37 -11.57 3.73
C SER A 134 7.61 -11.00 4.44
N GLY A 135 7.47 -10.73 5.74
CA GLY A 135 8.50 -10.09 6.57
C GLY A 135 8.55 -8.56 6.43
N LYS A 136 7.57 -7.96 5.75
CA LYS A 136 7.44 -6.51 5.55
C LYS A 136 6.18 -5.99 6.21
N LYS A 137 6.23 -4.75 6.69
CA LYS A 137 5.04 -4.01 7.16
C LYS A 137 4.61 -2.97 6.13
N ALA A 138 3.32 -2.64 6.09
CA ALA A 138 2.82 -1.50 5.33
C ALA A 138 1.87 -0.60 6.11
N LEU A 139 1.98 0.70 5.86
CA LEU A 139 1.12 1.75 6.38
C LEU A 139 0.44 2.49 5.22
N LEU A 140 -0.89 2.62 5.28
CA LEU A 140 -1.62 3.56 4.46
C LEU A 140 -1.69 4.90 5.20
N SER A 141 -0.96 5.91 4.71
CA SER A 141 -1.05 7.30 5.18
C SER A 141 -1.89 8.10 4.17
N VAL A 142 -3.17 8.30 4.48
CA VAL A 142 -4.15 8.79 3.51
C VAL A 142 -4.79 10.10 3.95
N THR A 143 -5.07 10.98 2.99
CA THR A 143 -5.88 12.18 3.27
C THR A 143 -7.30 11.99 2.75
N HIS A 144 -8.31 12.43 3.52
CA HIS A 144 -9.71 12.41 3.10
C HIS A 144 -10.32 13.81 3.14
N GLY A 145 -11.27 14.08 2.22
CA GLY A 145 -11.82 15.42 2.01
C GLY A 145 -12.79 15.95 3.07
N ALA A 146 -13.10 15.19 4.13
CA ALA A 146 -14.01 15.63 5.18
C ALA A 146 -13.24 16.27 6.35
N PRO A 147 -13.83 17.20 7.11
CA PRO A 147 -13.16 17.87 8.23
C PRO A 147 -12.96 16.98 9.46
N ASN A 148 -13.67 15.85 9.54
CA ASN A 148 -13.56 14.84 10.59
C ASN A 148 -14.13 13.49 10.10
N LEU A 149 -14.00 12.47 10.95
CA LEU A 149 -14.44 11.11 10.66
C LEU A 149 -15.87 10.79 11.16
N ASN A 150 -16.65 11.77 11.62
CA ASN A 150 -17.97 11.52 12.25
C ASN A 150 -19.00 10.85 11.32
N ASN A 151 -18.78 10.92 10.00
CA ASN A 151 -19.65 10.26 9.02
C ASN A 151 -19.29 8.78 8.80
N TYR A 152 -18.24 8.28 9.44
CA TYR A 152 -17.83 6.88 9.40
C TYR A 152 -18.19 6.17 10.71
N GLY A 153 -18.34 4.85 10.62
CA GLY A 153 -18.72 3.99 11.73
C GLY A 153 -19.91 3.10 11.35
N GLU A 154 -20.31 2.21 12.26
CA GLU A 154 -21.38 1.23 12.04
C GLU A 154 -22.68 1.85 11.52
N PHE A 155 -23.03 3.04 12.02
CA PHE A 155 -24.22 3.80 11.63
C PHE A 155 -23.88 5.09 10.85
N GLY A 156 -22.61 5.24 10.45
CA GLY A 156 -22.14 6.42 9.72
C GLY A 156 -22.72 6.48 8.31
N LEU A 157 -23.04 7.69 7.83
CA LEU A 157 -23.52 7.91 6.45
C LEU A 157 -22.61 7.28 5.38
N LYS A 158 -21.31 7.20 5.65
CA LYS A 158 -20.30 6.66 4.73
C LYS A 158 -19.93 5.20 5.03
N GLY A 159 -20.58 4.55 5.99
CA GLY A 159 -20.26 3.21 6.46
C GLY A 159 -18.97 3.17 7.29
N LYS A 160 -18.48 1.96 7.53
CA LYS A 160 -17.23 1.74 8.26
C LYS A 160 -16.02 2.18 7.44
N LEU A 161 -14.98 2.63 8.11
CA LEU A 161 -13.78 3.13 7.44
C LEU A 161 -12.92 1.98 6.93
N GLU A 162 -12.92 0.89 7.70
CA GLU A 162 -12.31 -0.39 7.45
C GLU A 162 -12.81 -0.95 6.11
N GLU A 163 -14.13 -0.92 5.87
CA GLU A 163 -14.75 -1.33 4.60
C GLU A 163 -14.22 -0.57 3.38
N ARG A 164 -13.77 0.68 3.55
CA ARG A 164 -13.28 1.52 2.46
C ARG A 164 -11.83 1.23 2.07
N LEU A 165 -11.05 0.69 3.00
CA LEU A 165 -9.63 0.41 2.80
C LEU A 165 -9.33 -1.08 2.73
N PHE A 166 -10.30 -1.94 3.05
CA PHE A 166 -10.17 -3.39 3.07
C PHE A 166 -9.64 -3.96 1.75
N ASN A 167 -10.12 -3.47 0.60
CA ASN A 167 -9.64 -3.93 -0.71
C ASN A 167 -8.17 -3.59 -0.99
N ILE A 168 -7.57 -2.65 -0.25
CA ILE A 168 -6.15 -2.30 -0.35
C ILE A 168 -5.39 -3.10 0.71
N GLN A 169 -5.82 -3.00 1.97
CA GLN A 169 -5.16 -3.63 3.11
C GLN A 169 -5.19 -5.15 3.01
N HIS A 170 -6.36 -5.75 2.78
CA HIS A 170 -6.51 -7.20 2.70
C HIS A 170 -6.14 -7.74 1.32
N GLU A 171 -6.78 -7.23 0.26
CA GLU A 171 -6.71 -7.86 -1.07
C GLU A 171 -5.49 -7.47 -1.92
N LYS A 172 -4.71 -6.45 -1.51
CA LYS A 172 -3.43 -6.12 -2.15
C LYS A 172 -2.25 -6.41 -1.23
N LEU A 173 -2.25 -5.78 -0.06
CA LEU A 173 -1.10 -5.83 0.86
C LEU A 173 -1.01 -7.18 1.56
N PHE A 174 -2.02 -7.56 2.34
CA PHE A 174 -2.02 -8.84 3.03
C PHE A 174 -1.99 -10.02 2.06
N PHE A 175 -2.75 -9.97 0.96
CA PHE A 175 -2.69 -10.95 -0.12
C PHE A 175 -1.27 -11.21 -0.65
N SER A 176 -0.41 -10.18 -0.66
CA SER A 176 1.00 -10.29 -1.05
C SER A 176 1.95 -10.74 0.08
N GLY A 177 1.45 -10.99 1.29
CA GLY A 177 2.25 -11.40 2.46
C GLY A 177 2.65 -10.26 3.39
N ILE A 178 2.30 -9.03 3.07
CA ILE A 178 2.67 -7.85 3.87
C ILE A 178 1.79 -7.79 5.13
N GLU A 179 2.41 -7.58 6.29
CA GLU A 179 1.70 -7.30 7.53
C GLU A 179 1.21 -5.84 7.52
N VAL A 180 -0.08 -5.61 7.77
CA VAL A 180 -0.68 -4.28 7.54
C VAL A 180 -0.91 -3.56 8.86
N LEU A 181 -0.39 -2.35 9.00
CA LEU A 181 -0.63 -1.46 10.13
C LEU A 181 -1.98 -0.75 9.98
N GLU A 182 -2.56 -0.32 11.10
CA GLU A 182 -3.75 0.54 11.09
C GLU A 182 -3.51 1.78 10.22
N PRO A 183 -4.48 2.22 9.40
CA PRO A 183 -4.25 3.34 8.49
C PRO A 183 -4.13 4.65 9.27
N PHE A 184 -3.29 5.56 8.80
CA PHE A 184 -3.24 6.93 9.30
C PHE A 184 -4.09 7.83 8.39
N ILE A 185 -5.21 8.34 8.91
CA ILE A 185 -6.23 9.00 8.09
C ILE A 185 -6.34 10.47 8.47
N PHE A 186 -5.91 11.33 7.57
CA PHE A 186 -5.75 12.76 7.80
C PHE A 186 -6.94 13.56 7.22
N PRO A 187 -7.67 14.36 8.02
CA PRO A 187 -8.78 15.18 7.54
C PRO A 187 -8.27 16.44 6.83
N SER A 188 -8.23 16.43 5.50
CA SER A 188 -7.61 17.51 4.72
C SER A 188 -8.33 18.86 4.86
N SER A 189 -9.64 18.81 5.12
CA SER A 189 -10.52 19.98 5.22
C SER A 189 -10.71 20.47 6.66
N ALA A 190 -9.95 19.93 7.62
CA ALA A 190 -10.00 20.38 9.01
C ALA A 190 -9.33 21.75 9.21
N SER A 191 -9.61 22.40 10.35
CA SER A 191 -8.94 23.64 10.74
C SER A 191 -7.43 23.43 10.90
N LEU A 192 -6.65 24.52 10.85
CA LEU A 192 -5.19 24.44 10.99
C LEU A 192 -4.78 23.79 12.32
N ASP A 193 -5.43 24.16 13.44
CA ASP A 193 -5.14 23.58 14.75
C ASP A 193 -5.36 22.06 14.78
N VAL A 194 -6.45 21.60 14.17
CA VAL A 194 -6.72 20.16 14.05
C VAL A 194 -5.64 19.50 13.18
N ARG A 195 -5.30 20.08 12.03
CA ARG A 195 -4.25 19.53 11.16
C ARG A 195 -2.90 19.47 11.86
N ASN A 196 -2.52 20.50 12.63
CA ASN A 196 -1.30 20.50 13.44
C ASN A 196 -1.30 19.38 14.49
N ALA A 197 -2.43 19.16 15.16
CA ALA A 197 -2.56 18.04 16.10
C ALA A 197 -2.41 16.67 15.41
N TYR A 198 -2.85 16.53 14.15
CA TYR A 198 -2.61 15.32 13.37
C TYR A 198 -1.15 15.16 12.96
N PHE A 199 -0.41 16.24 12.66
CA PHE A 199 1.04 16.14 12.46
C PHE A 199 1.77 15.64 13.71
N GLU A 200 1.40 16.12 14.91
CA GLU A 200 1.97 15.61 16.17
C GLU A 200 1.59 14.15 16.47
N LYS A 201 0.37 13.74 16.12
CA LYS A 201 -0.03 12.32 16.18
C LYS A 201 0.81 11.48 15.22
N TYR A 202 1.00 11.96 14.00
CA TYR A 202 1.78 11.23 13.00
C TYR A 202 3.24 11.11 13.45
N LYS A 203 3.82 12.18 13.99
CA LYS A 203 5.16 12.19 14.58
C LYS A 203 5.30 11.13 15.67
N SER A 204 4.41 11.16 16.66
CA SER A 204 4.41 10.21 17.77
C SER A 204 4.33 8.77 17.27
N ARG A 205 3.50 8.54 16.25
CA ARG A 205 3.35 7.24 15.62
C ARG A 205 4.62 6.76 14.91
N LEU A 206 5.24 7.64 14.11
CA LEU A 206 6.46 7.31 13.37
C LEU A 206 7.65 6.98 14.29
N LEU A 207 7.65 7.44 15.54
CA LEU A 207 8.70 7.11 16.52
C LEU A 207 8.69 5.64 16.97
N THR A 208 7.52 4.98 16.92
CA THR A 208 7.34 3.61 17.44
C THR A 208 6.74 2.67 16.40
N ILE A 209 6.75 3.07 15.12
CA ILE A 209 5.99 2.40 14.03
C ILE A 209 6.36 0.91 13.87
N PHE A 210 7.60 0.54 14.16
CA PHE A 210 8.06 -0.86 14.06
C PHE A 210 7.56 -1.74 15.22
N GLU A 211 7.24 -1.14 16.36
CA GLU A 211 6.75 -1.81 17.57
C GLU A 211 5.23 -2.05 17.54
N GLU A 212 4.52 -1.37 16.63
CA GLU A 212 3.06 -1.50 16.50
C GLU A 212 2.64 -2.91 16.08
N SER A 213 1.56 -3.38 16.70
CA SER A 213 0.79 -4.52 16.23
C SER A 213 0.12 -4.22 14.90
N THR A 214 0.03 -5.22 14.04
CA THR A 214 -0.65 -5.13 12.75
C THR A 214 -2.11 -5.56 12.89
N ILE A 215 -2.92 -5.22 11.89
CA ILE A 215 -4.31 -5.69 11.77
C ILE A 215 -4.27 -7.22 11.76
N PRO A 216 -5.04 -7.90 12.63
CA PRO A 216 -4.97 -9.35 12.82
C PRO A 216 -5.80 -10.08 11.75
N PHE A 217 -5.49 -9.89 10.47
CA PHE A 217 -6.12 -10.64 9.40
C PHE A 217 -5.91 -12.15 9.58
N HIS A 218 -6.95 -12.93 9.28
CA HIS A 218 -6.87 -14.37 9.46
C HIS A 218 -5.92 -15.01 8.44
N PRO A 219 -4.98 -15.87 8.87
CA PRO A 219 -4.16 -16.65 7.95
C PRO A 219 -5.01 -17.71 7.24
N LEU A 220 -4.50 -18.23 6.12
CA LEU A 220 -5.16 -19.26 5.30
C LEU A 220 -5.55 -20.51 6.10
N SER A 221 -4.82 -20.85 7.16
CA SER A 221 -5.14 -21.99 8.04
C SER A 221 -6.46 -21.84 8.79
N HIS A 222 -7.02 -20.63 8.89
CA HIS A 222 -8.32 -20.39 9.52
C HIS A 222 -9.50 -20.62 8.59
N TYR A 223 -9.25 -20.89 7.31
CA TYR A 223 -10.28 -21.03 6.29
C TYR A 223 -10.42 -22.48 5.83
N GLN A 224 -11.67 -22.89 5.59
CA GLN A 224 -12.02 -24.13 4.91
C GLN A 224 -13.03 -23.81 3.79
N ASN A 225 -12.76 -24.27 2.57
CA ASN A 225 -13.58 -23.97 1.38
C ASN A 225 -13.84 -22.46 1.17
N GLY A 226 -12.83 -21.62 1.44
CA GLY A 226 -12.92 -20.17 1.28
C GLY A 226 -13.78 -19.45 2.33
N GLN A 227 -14.13 -20.11 3.43
CA GLN A 227 -14.89 -19.54 4.54
C GLN A 227 -14.14 -19.77 5.85
N LEU A 228 -14.19 -18.82 6.80
CA LEU A 228 -13.63 -19.03 8.13
C LEU A 228 -14.26 -20.27 8.77
N VAL A 229 -13.48 -21.08 9.51
CA VAL A 229 -14.05 -22.15 10.34
C VAL A 229 -14.69 -21.55 11.60
N GLU A 230 -15.65 -22.26 12.19
CA GLU A 230 -16.50 -21.73 13.26
C GLU A 230 -15.73 -21.13 14.46
N ASP A 231 -14.60 -21.74 14.84
CA ASP A 231 -13.75 -21.27 15.93
C ASP A 231 -13.19 -19.85 15.72
N TYR A 232 -13.11 -19.39 14.47
CA TYR A 232 -12.65 -18.05 14.10
C TYR A 232 -13.79 -17.12 13.67
N ARG A 233 -15.05 -17.57 13.71
CA ARG A 233 -16.24 -16.75 13.43
C ARG A 233 -16.76 -16.10 14.71
N THR A 234 -15.89 -15.52 15.52
CA THR A 234 -16.37 -14.68 16.63
C THR A 234 -16.77 -13.31 16.10
N ASP A 235 -17.92 -12.80 16.55
CA ASP A 235 -18.37 -11.45 16.22
C ASP A 235 -17.30 -10.42 16.67
N ASN A 236 -16.81 -9.63 15.71
CA ASN A 236 -15.95 -8.43 15.85
C ASN A 236 -14.47 -8.50 15.42
N THR A 237 -14.08 -9.39 14.51
CA THR A 237 -12.88 -9.14 13.68
C THR A 237 -13.26 -9.07 12.21
N MET A 238 -13.65 -7.86 11.79
CA MET A 238 -13.48 -7.40 10.40
C MET A 238 -12.25 -6.50 10.37
#